data_AF-L0AVV2-F1
#
_entry.id   AF-L0AVV2-F1
#
_cell.length_a   1.000
_cell.length_b   1.000
_cell.length_c   1.000
_cell.angle_alpha   90.00
_cell.angle_beta   90.00
_cell.angle_gamma   90.00
#
_symmetry.space_group_name_H-M   'P 1'
#
loop_
_entity.id
_entity.type
_entity.pdbx_description
1 polymer ?
#
loop_
_entity_poly.entity_id
_entity_poly.type
_entity_poly.pdbx_seq_one_letter_code
_entity_poly.pdbx_strand_id
1 'polypeptide(L)'
;MSGMLTLKIDGKCDGQCTCTGSSNIPNLKAKKVTDIGGVTNFTKYTHSVPGGGTFTLSGQLSNGGKIGSGNNMEYVQSIAVYFWNGNPSDPILLGIKRTGDNGNITTSYYGKNNPGSNDWNVPLDGMDELQALDDQNCKHNNVIPLNIEGSQSISLPKESNSECIQNRRIMSTRSPDSPPGSDYTVKAQKITDIDGRDSNGTKISRVTYNGNPVEITLPKGYEVSKIRIFSYPGGTGASVPLMFELKSTGGGNSTFYTTKNQKGTSWTEADNGNSFYGKGNPTPLPALAERLDKVLCSQGYVTLNLSFKNSEEHQRGGAYCCDEHNKKKVTVNKDSVKSSQGITFYKHDVDYESKVAGIYYTVGGERKRIRIPNLENSGDGSVKFYTFYSNNGSKEPRLIYLDSTGQPNAKGWFQPSNSPSNDTWEPFQDIPKEITPENIGKDKTGDSNSKKHVEELKCIIYGICTLHPHNPLLSNLDLINLLDIKVELVPVLLLLLAKLTFKNLIEMDLMVEDLLKD
;
A
#
# COMPACT_ATOMS: atom_id res chain seq x y z
N MET A 1 23.00 -19.92 52.85
CA MET A 1 21.70 -20.38 52.34
C MET A 1 21.21 -19.36 51.33
N SER A 2 20.81 -19.79 50.13
CA SER A 2 20.09 -18.93 49.20
C SER A 2 18.76 -18.50 49.84
N GLY A 3 18.45 -17.20 49.80
CA GLY A 3 17.13 -16.74 50.22
C GLY A 3 16.03 -17.30 49.32
N MET A 4 14.81 -17.39 49.86
CA MET A 4 13.62 -17.82 49.12
C MET A 4 12.83 -16.60 48.63
N LEU A 5 12.48 -16.58 47.34
CA LEU A 5 11.66 -15.55 46.71
C LEU A 5 10.25 -16.09 46.42
N THR A 6 9.20 -15.41 46.91
CA THR A 6 7.82 -15.65 46.49
C THR A 6 7.41 -14.54 45.53
N LEU A 7 7.18 -14.90 44.26
CA LEU A 7 6.94 -13.94 43.20
C LEU A 7 5.58 -13.24 43.38
N LYS A 8 5.58 -11.92 43.23
CA LYS A 8 4.37 -11.09 43.07
C LYS A 8 4.25 -10.72 41.60
N ILE A 9 3.56 -11.55 40.83
CA ILE A 9 3.51 -11.45 39.36
C ILE A 9 3.02 -10.08 38.89
N ASP A 10 1.98 -9.55 39.53
CA ASP A 10 1.38 -8.26 39.14
C ASP A 10 2.17 -7.05 39.66
N GLY A 11 3.26 -7.28 40.40
CA GLY A 11 4.04 -6.23 41.05
C GLY A 11 4.83 -5.33 40.10
N LYS A 12 5.11 -5.78 38.86
CA LYS A 12 5.82 -5.00 37.81
C LYS A 12 7.06 -4.25 38.34
N CYS A 13 7.89 -4.95 39.11
CA CYS A 13 9.03 -4.34 39.82
C CYS A 13 10.04 -3.71 38.84
N ASP A 14 10.34 -2.42 39.01
CA ASP A 14 11.37 -1.69 38.26
C ASP A 14 12.36 -1.04 39.25
N GLY A 15 13.58 -1.57 39.31
CA GLY A 15 14.56 -1.21 40.34
C GLY A 15 14.42 -2.08 41.61
N GLN A 16 13.59 -1.65 42.56
CA GLN A 16 13.43 -2.38 43.82
C GLN A 16 12.39 -3.50 43.70
N CYS A 17 12.77 -4.71 44.12
CA CYS A 17 11.88 -5.86 44.17
C CYS A 17 10.91 -5.75 45.35
N THR A 18 9.60 -5.82 45.09
CA THR A 18 8.55 -5.86 46.14
C THR A 18 8.05 -7.28 46.41
N CYS A 19 8.75 -8.30 45.91
CA CYS A 19 8.36 -9.70 46.13
C CYS A 19 8.70 -10.11 47.57
N THR A 20 7.88 -11.00 48.14
CA THR A 20 8.08 -11.53 49.48
C THR A 20 9.38 -12.34 49.54
N GLY A 21 10.19 -12.10 50.58
CA GLY A 21 11.49 -12.75 50.78
C GLY A 21 12.67 -12.10 50.04
N SER A 22 12.43 -11.05 49.24
CA SER A 22 13.49 -10.34 48.51
C SER A 22 14.61 -9.78 49.40
N SER A 23 14.31 -9.31 50.62
CA SER A 23 15.29 -8.83 51.60
C SER A 23 16.29 -9.89 52.05
N ASN A 24 15.94 -11.18 51.90
CA ASN A 24 16.76 -12.31 52.31
C ASN A 24 17.67 -12.81 51.17
N ILE A 25 17.62 -12.17 50.00
CA ILE A 25 18.43 -12.51 48.83
C ILE A 25 19.41 -11.36 48.57
N PRO A 26 20.67 -11.49 49.00
CA PRO A 26 21.66 -10.45 48.80
C PRO A 26 21.78 -10.07 47.31
N ASN A 27 21.81 -8.78 47.04
CA ASN A 27 22.01 -8.21 45.69
C ASN A 27 20.94 -8.57 44.65
N LEU A 28 19.74 -9.01 45.05
CA LEU A 28 18.63 -9.22 44.11
C LEU A 28 18.28 -7.90 43.42
N LYS A 29 18.33 -7.88 42.09
CA LYS A 29 17.94 -6.72 41.26
C LYS A 29 16.66 -7.02 40.50
N ALA A 30 15.75 -6.05 40.47
CA ALA A 30 14.62 -6.06 39.55
C ALA A 30 14.86 -5.06 38.41
N LYS A 31 14.45 -5.41 37.18
CA LYS A 31 14.62 -4.54 36.01
C LYS A 31 13.43 -4.67 35.06
N LYS A 32 12.90 -3.53 34.60
CA LYS A 32 12.03 -3.46 33.43
C LYS A 32 12.85 -3.44 32.14
N VAL A 33 12.45 -4.24 31.16
CA VAL A 33 13.06 -4.37 29.84
C VAL A 33 11.97 -4.23 28.79
N THR A 34 12.09 -3.21 27.94
CA THR A 34 11.17 -2.95 26.82
C THR A 34 11.78 -3.27 25.46
N ASP A 35 13.11 -3.38 25.40
CA ASP A 35 13.85 -3.84 24.23
C ASP A 35 14.29 -5.28 24.47
N ILE A 36 13.47 -6.21 23.97
CA ILE A 36 13.72 -7.65 24.04
C ILE A 36 14.17 -8.03 22.63
N GLY A 37 15.37 -8.59 22.48
CA GLY A 37 16.00 -8.79 21.18
C GLY A 37 15.08 -9.49 20.17
N GLY A 38 14.73 -8.79 19.09
CA GLY A 38 13.84 -9.30 18.03
C GLY A 38 12.35 -9.37 18.37
N VAL A 39 11.96 -8.93 19.57
CA VAL A 39 10.62 -9.01 20.13
C VAL A 39 10.09 -7.60 20.39
N THR A 40 9.17 -7.12 19.55
CA THR A 40 8.52 -5.81 19.72
C THR A 40 7.16 -5.95 20.40
N ASN A 41 6.70 -4.88 21.06
CA ASN A 41 5.39 -4.80 21.74
C ASN A 41 5.21 -5.71 22.98
N PHE A 42 6.30 -6.07 23.65
CA PHE A 42 6.26 -6.74 24.95
C PHE A 42 7.07 -5.96 25.98
N THR A 43 6.71 -6.15 27.25
CA THR A 43 7.47 -5.65 28.40
C THR A 43 7.85 -6.84 29.28
N LYS A 44 9.11 -6.92 29.67
CA LYS A 44 9.68 -7.97 30.51
C LYS A 44 10.17 -7.39 31.83
N TYR A 45 9.76 -7.98 32.94
CA TYR A 45 10.23 -7.64 34.28
C TYR A 45 11.08 -8.79 34.80
N THR A 46 12.38 -8.54 35.01
CA THR A 46 13.33 -9.57 35.46
C THR A 46 13.71 -9.38 36.90
N HIS A 47 13.90 -10.49 37.62
CA HIS A 47 14.53 -10.55 38.93
C HIS A 47 15.76 -11.45 38.80
N SER A 48 16.94 -10.95 39.18
CA SER A 48 18.19 -11.69 39.02
C SER A 48 19.22 -11.33 40.09
N VAL A 49 20.11 -12.26 40.40
CA VAL A 49 21.28 -12.02 41.26
C VAL A 49 22.50 -11.84 40.34
N PRO A 50 23.13 -10.65 40.31
CA PRO A 50 24.32 -10.40 39.49
C PRO A 50 25.48 -11.35 39.83
N GLY A 51 26.38 -11.58 38.87
CA GLY A 51 27.57 -12.41 39.09
C GLY A 51 27.31 -13.92 39.13
N GLY A 52 26.15 -14.39 38.65
CA GLY A 52 25.82 -15.80 38.58
C GLY A 52 25.32 -16.42 39.89
N GLY A 53 25.00 -15.58 40.89
CA GLY A 53 24.38 -16.05 42.12
C GLY A 53 23.01 -16.70 41.86
N THR A 54 22.59 -17.56 42.78
CA THR A 54 21.31 -18.27 42.70
C THR A 54 20.45 -18.02 43.93
N PHE A 55 19.15 -18.23 43.79
CA PHE A 55 18.17 -18.21 44.86
C PHE A 55 17.18 -19.37 44.73
N THR A 56 16.38 -19.59 45.77
CA THR A 56 15.26 -20.54 45.72
C THR A 56 14.00 -19.77 45.34
N LEU A 57 13.33 -20.16 44.26
CA LEU A 57 12.03 -19.62 43.88
C LEU A 57 10.92 -20.47 44.50
N SER A 58 10.01 -19.84 45.24
CA SER A 58 8.82 -20.54 45.72
C SER A 58 7.96 -20.97 44.53
N GLY A 59 7.49 -22.22 44.55
CA GLY A 59 6.51 -22.70 43.57
C GLY A 59 5.12 -22.11 43.78
N GLN A 60 4.88 -21.45 44.92
CA GLN A 60 3.64 -20.75 45.24
C GLN A 60 3.78 -19.25 44.92
N LEU A 61 2.73 -18.66 44.37
CA LEU A 61 2.66 -17.25 44.00
C LEU A 61 1.90 -16.46 45.05
N SER A 62 2.17 -15.15 45.13
CA SER A 62 1.53 -14.27 46.12
C SER A 62 0.00 -14.14 45.93
N ASN A 63 -0.51 -14.44 44.74
CA ASN A 63 -1.93 -14.43 44.40
C ASN A 63 -2.61 -15.81 44.60
N GLY A 64 -1.93 -16.76 45.25
CA GLY A 64 -2.45 -18.11 45.51
C GLY A 64 -2.32 -19.10 44.34
N GLY A 65 -1.77 -18.68 43.20
CA GLY A 65 -1.44 -19.58 42.09
C GLY A 65 -0.15 -20.36 42.32
N LYS A 66 0.15 -21.31 41.42
CA LYS A 66 1.39 -22.10 41.46
C LYS A 66 2.15 -22.09 40.14
N ILE A 67 3.46 -22.33 40.20
CA ILE A 67 4.33 -22.57 39.04
C ILE A 67 4.62 -24.07 38.94
N GLY A 68 4.38 -24.67 37.77
CA GLY A 68 4.53 -26.10 37.55
C GLY A 68 3.68 -26.91 38.54
N SER A 69 4.33 -27.77 39.33
CA SER A 69 3.68 -28.56 40.38
C SER A 69 3.43 -27.78 41.69
N GLY A 70 3.94 -26.55 41.81
CA GLY A 70 3.91 -25.77 43.05
C GLY A 70 5.04 -26.06 44.03
N ASN A 71 5.99 -26.93 43.65
CA ASN A 71 7.20 -27.20 44.42
C ASN A 71 8.21 -26.05 44.27
N ASN A 72 9.03 -25.84 45.30
CA ASN A 72 10.10 -24.87 45.25
C ASN A 72 11.15 -25.27 44.20
N MET A 73 11.68 -24.27 43.50
CA MET A 73 12.71 -24.43 42.47
C MET A 73 14.03 -23.89 43.00
N GLU A 74 15.00 -24.77 43.19
CA GLU A 74 16.35 -24.41 43.61
C GLU A 74 17.22 -23.99 42.41
N TYR A 75 18.35 -23.34 42.73
CA TYR A 75 19.38 -22.90 41.79
C TYR A 75 18.87 -21.95 40.69
N VAL A 76 17.90 -21.09 41.01
CA VAL A 76 17.35 -20.10 40.08
C VAL A 76 18.31 -18.91 40.00
N GLN A 77 18.80 -18.62 38.79
CA GLN A 77 19.64 -17.43 38.53
C GLN A 77 18.79 -16.19 38.27
N SER A 78 17.71 -16.37 37.49
CA SER A 78 16.78 -15.27 37.19
C SER A 78 15.39 -15.78 36.84
N ILE A 79 14.39 -14.94 37.13
CA ILE A 79 13.02 -15.11 36.66
C ILE A 79 12.57 -13.87 35.90
N ALA A 80 11.81 -14.06 34.82
CA ALA A 80 11.24 -13.01 34.00
C ALA A 80 9.72 -13.19 33.89
N VAL A 81 8.97 -12.08 34.02
CA VAL A 81 7.53 -12.00 33.78
C VAL A 81 7.29 -11.15 32.55
N TYR A 82 6.55 -11.65 31.57
CA TYR A 82 6.31 -10.97 30.30
C TYR A 82 4.87 -10.51 30.20
N PHE A 83 4.69 -9.33 29.65
CA PHE A 83 3.41 -8.68 29.39
C PHE A 83 3.36 -8.27 27.93
N TRP A 84 2.23 -8.48 27.28
CA TRP A 84 1.96 -7.88 25.98
C TRP A 84 1.53 -6.42 26.16
N ASN A 85 2.11 -5.49 25.41
CA ASN A 85 1.84 -4.06 25.58
C ASN A 85 0.40 -3.66 25.22
N GLY A 86 -0.33 -4.50 24.49
CA GLY A 86 -1.76 -4.31 24.21
C GLY A 86 -2.67 -4.67 25.38
N ASN A 87 -2.20 -5.49 26.32
CA ASN A 87 -2.88 -5.79 27.59
C ASN A 87 -1.84 -5.85 28.73
N PRO A 88 -1.27 -4.70 29.14
CA PRO A 88 -0.14 -4.67 30.05
C PRO A 88 -0.51 -5.11 31.47
N SER A 89 -1.79 -5.33 31.77
CA SER A 89 -2.27 -5.77 33.09
C SER A 89 -2.27 -7.28 33.25
N ASP A 90 -2.25 -8.05 32.16
CA ASP A 90 -2.27 -9.51 32.22
C ASP A 90 -0.90 -10.09 31.78
N PRO A 91 -0.16 -10.71 32.70
CA PRO A 91 1.08 -11.42 32.37
C PRO A 91 0.76 -12.65 31.52
N ILE A 92 1.59 -12.90 30.49
CA ILE A 92 1.35 -13.98 29.52
C ILE A 92 2.40 -15.09 29.56
N LEU A 93 3.60 -14.83 30.10
CA LEU A 93 4.69 -15.80 30.11
C LEU A 93 5.55 -15.62 31.36
N LEU A 94 6.04 -16.74 31.90
CA LEU A 94 7.15 -16.77 32.86
C LEU A 94 8.36 -17.45 32.22
N GLY A 95 9.53 -16.83 32.34
CA GLY A 95 10.82 -17.43 31.95
C GLY A 95 11.68 -17.64 33.18
N ILE A 96 12.12 -18.88 33.44
CA ILE A 96 12.89 -19.24 34.64
C ILE A 96 14.23 -19.83 34.21
N LYS A 97 15.31 -19.11 34.52
CA LYS A 97 16.69 -19.51 34.20
C LYS A 97 17.33 -20.17 35.42
N ARG A 98 17.79 -21.42 35.27
CA ARG A 98 18.31 -22.26 36.36
C ARG A 98 19.65 -22.88 35.99
N THR A 99 20.47 -23.13 37.00
CA THR A 99 21.64 -24.01 36.89
C THR A 99 21.20 -25.43 37.25
N GLY A 100 21.31 -26.36 36.31
CA GLY A 100 21.05 -27.78 36.54
C GLY A 100 22.18 -28.45 37.33
N ASP A 101 21.95 -29.69 37.75
CA ASP A 101 22.88 -30.45 38.59
C ASP A 101 24.25 -30.70 37.92
N ASN A 102 24.28 -30.70 36.59
CA ASN A 102 25.50 -30.81 35.78
C ASN A 102 26.18 -29.45 35.51
N GLY A 103 25.70 -28.36 36.11
CA GLY A 103 26.19 -27.01 35.88
C GLY A 103 25.64 -26.33 34.61
N ASN A 104 24.88 -27.04 33.76
CA ASN A 104 24.31 -26.44 32.56
C ASN A 104 23.22 -25.45 32.92
N ILE A 105 23.19 -24.33 32.21
CA ILE A 105 22.18 -23.31 32.41
C ILE A 105 21.06 -23.52 31.39
N THR A 106 19.85 -23.71 31.88
CA THR A 106 18.65 -23.87 31.07
C THR A 106 17.65 -22.76 31.39
N THR A 107 16.82 -22.42 30.41
CA THR A 107 15.67 -21.54 30.62
C THR A 107 14.41 -22.32 30.29
N SER A 108 13.50 -22.42 31.25
CA SER A 108 12.18 -23.03 31.07
C SER A 108 11.13 -21.93 31.00
N TYR A 109 10.20 -22.08 30.07
CA TYR A 109 9.08 -21.17 29.90
C TYR A 109 7.79 -21.81 30.41
N TYR A 110 7.00 -21.04 31.15
CA TYR A 110 5.72 -21.46 31.68
C TYR A 110 4.61 -20.54 31.20
N GLY A 111 3.58 -21.14 30.62
CA GLY A 111 2.34 -20.50 30.21
C GLY A 111 1.19 -20.77 31.18
N LYS A 112 0.06 -20.11 30.92
CA LYS A 112 -1.21 -20.38 31.63
C LYS A 112 -2.00 -21.44 30.85
N ASN A 113 -2.74 -22.29 31.56
CA ASN A 113 -3.68 -23.23 30.92
C ASN A 113 -4.84 -22.49 30.24
N ASN A 114 -5.39 -21.48 30.91
CA ASN A 114 -6.59 -20.76 30.49
C ASN A 114 -6.44 -19.27 30.80
N PRO A 115 -7.11 -18.38 30.03
CA PRO A 115 -7.24 -16.97 30.40
C PRO A 115 -7.77 -16.83 31.84
N GLY A 116 -7.16 -15.94 32.62
CA GLY A 116 -7.54 -15.71 34.02
C GLY A 116 -7.04 -16.75 35.04
N SER A 117 -6.36 -17.82 34.62
CA SER A 117 -5.71 -18.75 35.54
C SER A 117 -4.59 -18.06 36.34
N ASN A 118 -4.54 -18.33 37.63
CA ASN A 118 -3.39 -17.96 38.48
C ASN A 118 -2.26 -18.99 38.40
N ASP A 119 -2.54 -20.19 37.88
CA ASP A 119 -1.58 -21.27 37.75
C ASP A 119 -0.79 -21.19 36.43
N TRP A 120 0.51 -21.42 36.53
CA TRP A 120 1.52 -21.42 35.48
C TRP A 120 2.13 -22.81 35.33
N ASN A 121 1.29 -23.75 34.91
CA ASN A 121 1.58 -25.18 34.93
C ASN A 121 1.78 -25.78 33.53
N VAL A 122 1.82 -24.96 32.48
CA VAL A 122 2.11 -25.41 31.11
C VAL A 122 3.58 -25.17 30.80
N PRO A 123 4.46 -26.18 30.89
CA PRO A 123 5.80 -26.07 30.34
C PRO A 123 5.72 -25.93 28.81
N LEU A 124 6.47 -24.99 28.24
CA LEU A 124 6.56 -24.76 26.80
C LEU A 124 7.89 -25.31 26.28
N ASP A 125 8.04 -26.63 26.36
CA ASP A 125 9.28 -27.31 25.99
C ASP A 125 9.57 -27.17 24.49
N GLY A 126 10.85 -26.97 24.15
CA GLY A 126 11.29 -26.84 22.76
C GLY A 126 10.95 -25.49 22.08
N MET A 127 10.41 -24.52 22.81
CA MET A 127 10.18 -23.16 22.31
C MET A 127 11.25 -22.19 22.80
N ASP A 128 11.71 -21.31 21.92
CA ASP A 128 12.50 -20.13 22.33
C ASP A 128 11.62 -19.03 22.96
N GLU A 129 12.26 -17.95 23.46
CA GLU A 129 11.56 -16.83 24.12
C GLU A 129 10.45 -16.23 23.23
N LEU A 130 10.71 -16.09 21.93
CA LEU A 130 9.80 -15.45 21.00
C LEU A 130 8.64 -16.39 20.61
N GLN A 131 8.94 -17.66 20.33
CA GLN A 131 7.92 -18.67 20.04
C GLN A 131 6.97 -18.86 21.23
N ALA A 132 7.50 -18.89 22.46
CA ALA A 132 6.69 -19.00 23.67
C ALA A 132 5.80 -17.76 23.87
N LEU A 133 6.31 -16.56 23.60
CA LEU A 133 5.52 -15.32 23.65
C LEU A 133 4.41 -15.31 22.59
N ASP A 134 4.74 -15.66 21.35
CA ASP A 134 3.78 -15.73 20.24
C ASP A 134 2.68 -16.77 20.53
N ASP A 135 3.03 -17.94 21.10
CA ASP A 135 2.07 -18.98 21.49
C ASP A 135 1.09 -18.51 22.58
N GLN A 136 1.62 -17.99 23.69
CA GLN A 136 0.80 -17.56 24.81
C GLN A 136 -0.07 -16.35 24.45
N ASN A 137 0.45 -15.42 23.65
CA ASN A 137 -0.33 -14.25 23.22
C ASN A 137 -1.44 -14.63 22.24
N CYS A 138 -1.20 -15.61 21.36
CA CYS A 138 -2.22 -16.18 20.50
C CYS A 138 -3.32 -16.86 21.32
N LYS A 139 -2.96 -17.74 22.26
CA LYS A 139 -3.91 -18.49 23.09
C LYS A 139 -4.78 -17.60 23.98
N HIS A 140 -4.18 -16.60 24.62
CA HIS A 140 -4.88 -15.82 25.65
C HIS A 140 -5.48 -14.51 25.15
N ASN A 141 -4.90 -13.88 24.14
CA ASN A 141 -5.33 -12.56 23.66
C ASN A 141 -5.86 -12.58 22.23
N ASN A 142 -5.84 -13.73 21.54
CA ASN A 142 -6.11 -13.87 20.10
C ASN A 142 -5.22 -12.93 19.26
N VAL A 143 -3.94 -12.83 19.64
CA VAL A 143 -2.96 -11.94 19.00
C VAL A 143 -1.91 -12.78 18.26
N ILE A 144 -1.67 -12.50 16.98
CA ILE A 144 -0.67 -13.23 16.18
C ILE A 144 0.39 -12.30 15.59
N PRO A 145 1.62 -12.79 15.34
CA PRO A 145 2.59 -12.10 14.52
C PRO A 145 2.19 -12.15 13.03
N LEU A 146 2.55 -11.12 12.28
CA LEU A 146 2.36 -11.05 10.83
C LEU A 146 3.70 -10.90 10.11
N ASN A 147 3.92 -11.66 9.05
CA ASN A 147 5.12 -11.54 8.21
C ASN A 147 4.75 -11.07 6.81
N ILE A 148 5.33 -9.96 6.36
CA ILE A 148 5.26 -9.51 4.97
C ILE A 148 6.41 -10.18 4.21
N GLU A 149 6.09 -10.97 3.20
CA GLU A 149 7.07 -11.71 2.38
C GLU A 149 7.36 -11.02 1.05
N GLY A 150 6.48 -10.10 0.64
CA GLY A 150 6.56 -9.48 -0.67
C GLY A 150 5.59 -8.32 -0.83
N SER A 151 5.59 -7.73 -2.03
CA SER A 151 4.68 -6.66 -2.44
C SER A 151 3.19 -7.07 -2.45
N GLN A 152 2.93 -8.38 -2.42
CA GLN A 152 1.60 -8.97 -2.49
C GLN A 152 1.51 -10.28 -1.67
N SER A 153 2.37 -10.48 -0.67
CA SER A 153 2.29 -11.68 0.17
C SER A 153 2.49 -11.33 1.63
N ILE A 154 1.53 -11.74 2.45
CA ILE A 154 1.73 -11.92 3.89
C ILE A 154 1.56 -13.39 4.26
N SER A 155 2.27 -13.79 5.30
CA SER A 155 2.20 -15.11 5.91
C SER A 155 2.25 -15.00 7.44
N LEU A 156 1.98 -16.12 8.10
CA LEU A 156 2.36 -16.30 9.50
C LEU A 156 3.82 -16.79 9.55
N PRO A 157 4.54 -16.61 10.67
CA PRO A 157 5.89 -17.14 10.82
C PRO A 157 5.92 -18.67 10.55
N LYS A 158 6.76 -19.09 9.60
CA LYS A 158 6.82 -20.49 9.10
C LYS A 158 7.36 -21.45 10.15
N GLU A 159 8.37 -21.02 10.90
CA GLU A 159 9.06 -21.82 11.92
C GLU A 159 8.41 -21.70 13.30
N SER A 160 7.08 -21.47 13.36
CA SER A 160 6.38 -21.35 14.64
C SER A 160 6.05 -22.73 15.19
N ASN A 161 6.56 -23.03 16.39
CA ASN A 161 6.15 -24.20 17.19
C ASN A 161 4.82 -23.97 17.94
N SER A 162 4.17 -22.81 17.77
CA SER A 162 2.90 -22.52 18.42
C SER A 162 1.75 -23.26 17.73
N GLU A 163 1.11 -24.17 18.46
CA GLU A 163 -0.12 -24.84 18.02
C GLU A 163 -1.23 -23.82 17.67
N CYS A 164 -1.36 -22.75 18.46
CA CYS A 164 -2.36 -21.71 18.21
C CYS A 164 -2.14 -21.02 16.86
N ILE A 165 -0.90 -20.66 16.53
CA ILE A 165 -0.57 -20.02 15.24
C ILE A 165 -0.68 -21.02 14.09
N GLN A 166 -0.28 -22.28 14.30
CA GLN A 166 -0.42 -23.34 13.29
C GLN A 166 -1.88 -23.61 12.91
N ASN A 167 -2.82 -23.32 13.81
CA ASN A 167 -4.27 -23.41 13.56
C ASN A 167 -4.88 -22.14 12.94
N ARG A 168 -4.05 -21.18 12.50
CA ARG A 168 -4.46 -19.98 11.77
C ARG A 168 -4.00 -20.04 10.32
N ARG A 169 -4.71 -19.34 9.45
CA ARG A 169 -4.41 -19.21 8.03
C ARG A 169 -4.59 -17.77 7.57
N ILE A 170 -3.78 -17.39 6.59
CA ILE A 170 -3.98 -16.16 5.82
C ILE A 170 -4.63 -16.55 4.51
N MET A 171 -5.84 -16.03 4.26
CA MET A 171 -6.58 -16.30 3.03
C MET A 171 -6.73 -15.04 2.20
N SER A 172 -6.57 -15.16 0.88
CA SER A 172 -6.90 -14.06 -0.03
C SER A 172 -8.40 -13.80 -0.04
N THR A 173 -8.77 -12.53 -0.20
CA THR A 173 -10.17 -12.08 -0.31
C THR A 173 -10.30 -11.18 -1.53
N ARG A 174 -11.53 -10.77 -1.87
CA ARG A 174 -11.75 -9.76 -2.90
C ARG A 174 -11.02 -8.47 -2.54
N SER A 175 -10.01 -8.14 -3.34
CA SER A 175 -9.35 -6.85 -3.30
C SER A 175 -10.34 -5.73 -3.62
N PRO A 176 -10.21 -4.54 -2.98
CA PRO A 176 -10.89 -3.36 -3.48
C PRO A 176 -10.34 -2.98 -4.86
N ASP A 177 -11.01 -2.06 -5.53
CA ASP A 177 -10.49 -1.49 -6.77
C ASP A 177 -9.14 -0.80 -6.51
N SER A 178 -8.33 -0.69 -7.56
CA SER A 178 -7.09 0.09 -7.50
C SER A 178 -7.39 1.56 -7.20
N PRO A 179 -6.46 2.27 -6.51
CA PRO A 179 -6.57 3.72 -6.36
C PRO A 179 -6.80 4.42 -7.71
N PRO A 180 -7.77 5.34 -7.83
CA PRO A 180 -8.18 5.89 -9.11
C PRO A 180 -7.01 6.62 -9.80
N GLY A 181 -6.94 6.50 -11.12
CA GLY A 181 -5.93 7.18 -11.93
C GLY A 181 -4.48 6.76 -11.63
N SER A 182 -4.26 5.50 -11.25
CA SER A 182 -2.95 4.94 -10.90
C SER A 182 -2.78 3.51 -11.43
N ASP A 183 -1.55 2.99 -11.38
CA ASP A 183 -1.26 1.55 -11.63
C ASP A 183 -0.96 0.80 -10.33
N TYR A 184 -1.35 1.36 -9.17
CA TYR A 184 -1.16 0.67 -7.91
C TYR A 184 -2.02 -0.59 -7.87
N THR A 185 -1.44 -1.67 -7.36
CA THR A 185 -2.17 -2.90 -7.09
C THR A 185 -2.45 -3.01 -5.61
N VAL A 186 -3.58 -3.62 -5.29
CA VAL A 186 -3.99 -3.88 -3.92
C VAL A 186 -4.35 -5.35 -3.77
N LYS A 187 -3.78 -6.00 -2.75
CA LYS A 187 -4.12 -7.37 -2.38
C LYS A 187 -4.74 -7.39 -1.00
N ALA A 188 -5.98 -7.86 -0.91
CA ALA A 188 -6.69 -8.00 0.36
C ALA A 188 -6.62 -9.45 0.87
N GLN A 189 -6.29 -9.61 2.14
CA GLN A 189 -6.21 -10.89 2.83
C GLN A 189 -6.94 -10.80 4.17
N LYS A 190 -7.37 -11.94 4.70
CA LYS A 190 -7.99 -12.07 6.02
C LYS A 190 -7.34 -13.20 6.80
N ILE A 191 -7.51 -13.17 8.12
CA ILE A 191 -7.07 -14.24 9.01
C ILE A 191 -8.26 -15.16 9.29
N THR A 192 -8.07 -16.45 9.07
CA THR A 192 -9.07 -17.49 9.36
C THR A 192 -8.49 -18.55 10.29
N ASP A 193 -9.34 -19.40 10.82
CA ASP A 193 -8.91 -20.68 11.38
C ASP A 193 -8.58 -21.70 10.26
N ILE A 194 -8.25 -22.93 10.67
CA ILE A 194 -7.92 -24.03 9.74
C ILE A 194 -9.10 -24.47 8.87
N ASP A 195 -10.33 -24.22 9.31
CA ASP A 195 -11.57 -24.54 8.60
C ASP A 195 -11.99 -23.40 7.65
N GLY A 196 -11.21 -22.31 7.59
CA GLY A 196 -11.51 -21.14 6.76
C GLY A 196 -12.57 -20.21 7.36
N ARG A 197 -12.98 -20.42 8.61
CA ARG A 197 -13.91 -19.51 9.31
C ARG A 197 -13.18 -18.24 9.73
N ASP A 198 -13.88 -17.12 9.66
CA ASP A 198 -13.32 -15.82 10.02
C ASP A 198 -12.86 -15.83 11.48
N SER A 199 -11.58 -15.55 11.71
CA SER A 199 -11.01 -15.43 13.05
C SER A 199 -11.32 -14.03 13.58
N ASN A 200 -12.62 -13.76 13.79
CA ASN A 200 -13.10 -12.49 14.33
C ASN A 200 -12.34 -12.16 15.62
N GLY A 201 -11.94 -10.90 15.75
CA GLY A 201 -11.21 -10.42 16.91
C GLY A 201 -9.72 -10.75 16.95
N THR A 202 -9.13 -11.20 15.83
CA THR A 202 -7.68 -11.41 15.77
C THR A 202 -6.95 -10.06 15.81
N LYS A 203 -5.93 -9.96 16.64
CA LYS A 203 -5.06 -8.78 16.77
C LYS A 203 -3.66 -9.11 16.26
N ILE A 204 -2.85 -8.08 16.01
CA ILE A 204 -1.46 -8.26 15.55
C ILE A 204 -0.48 -7.87 16.67
N SER A 205 0.44 -8.78 17.02
CA SER A 205 1.46 -8.52 18.06
C SER A 205 2.62 -7.72 17.50
N ARG A 206 3.08 -8.11 16.31
CA ARG A 206 4.23 -7.55 15.62
C ARG A 206 4.11 -7.79 14.12
N VAL A 207 4.83 -6.98 13.35
CA VAL A 207 5.01 -7.18 11.91
C VAL A 207 6.48 -7.44 11.63
N THR A 208 6.77 -8.38 10.75
CA THR A 208 8.11 -8.65 10.21
C THR A 208 8.12 -8.47 8.70
N TYR A 209 9.30 -8.22 8.13
CA TYR A 209 9.53 -8.25 6.69
C TYR A 209 10.59 -9.31 6.36
N ASN A 210 10.20 -10.35 5.62
CA ASN A 210 11.04 -11.52 5.34
C ASN A 210 11.66 -12.12 6.62
N GLY A 211 10.85 -12.25 7.67
CA GLY A 211 11.28 -12.75 8.99
C GLY A 211 12.02 -11.73 9.86
N ASN A 212 12.46 -10.60 9.32
CA ASN A 212 13.15 -9.57 10.09
C ASN A 212 12.16 -8.67 10.84
N PRO A 213 12.38 -8.37 12.12
CA PRO A 213 11.54 -7.44 12.88
C PRO A 213 11.44 -6.07 12.21
N VAL A 214 10.23 -5.52 12.20
CA VAL A 214 9.95 -4.15 11.77
C VAL A 214 9.56 -3.33 12.99
N GLU A 215 10.18 -2.15 13.13
CA GLU A 215 9.85 -1.21 14.19
C GLU A 215 8.62 -0.38 13.81
N ILE A 216 7.47 -0.76 14.35
CA ILE A 216 6.20 -0.01 14.25
C ILE A 216 5.45 -0.05 15.58
N THR A 217 4.70 1.01 15.84
CA THR A 217 3.73 1.04 16.94
C THR A 217 2.39 0.55 16.41
N LEU A 218 1.90 -0.58 16.92
CA LEU A 218 0.58 -1.10 16.57
C LEU A 218 -0.50 -0.53 17.50
N PRO A 219 -1.71 -0.25 17.00
CA PRO A 219 -2.82 0.22 17.83
C PRO A 219 -3.20 -0.84 18.88
N LYS A 220 -3.40 -0.38 20.12
CA LYS A 220 -3.71 -1.25 21.27
C LYS A 220 -5.14 -1.75 21.20
N GLY A 221 -5.35 -3.03 21.48
CA GLY A 221 -6.69 -3.65 21.49
C GLY A 221 -7.35 -3.75 20.10
N TYR A 222 -6.62 -3.44 19.03
CA TYR A 222 -7.16 -3.34 17.68
C TYR A 222 -7.36 -4.71 17.03
N GLU A 223 -8.62 -5.02 16.74
CA GLU A 223 -9.00 -6.22 16.01
C GLU A 223 -8.95 -5.98 14.50
N VAL A 224 -8.33 -6.91 13.78
CA VAL A 224 -8.10 -6.82 12.34
C VAL A 224 -9.05 -7.74 11.60
N SER A 225 -9.91 -7.15 10.76
CA SER A 225 -10.82 -7.89 9.88
C SER A 225 -10.18 -8.22 8.53
N LYS A 226 -9.36 -7.31 8.00
CA LYS A 226 -8.66 -7.47 6.72
C LYS A 226 -7.30 -6.80 6.77
N ILE A 227 -6.36 -7.34 6.00
CA ILE A 227 -5.06 -6.77 5.74
C ILE A 227 -5.00 -6.46 4.25
N ARG A 228 -4.64 -5.24 3.87
CA ARG A 228 -4.43 -4.89 2.46
C ARG A 228 -3.00 -4.46 2.24
N ILE A 229 -2.39 -4.99 1.19
CA ILE A 229 -1.04 -4.62 0.77
C ILE A 229 -1.15 -3.80 -0.51
N PHE A 230 -0.51 -2.64 -0.54
CA PHE A 230 -0.45 -1.77 -1.71
C PHE A 230 0.96 -1.80 -2.29
N SER A 231 1.05 -2.01 -3.59
CA SER A 231 2.31 -2.10 -4.29
C SER A 231 2.24 -1.52 -5.68
N TYR A 232 3.40 -1.26 -6.25
CA TYR A 232 3.57 -0.73 -7.58
C TYR A 232 4.29 -1.77 -8.46
N PRO A 233 3.65 -2.26 -9.53
CA PRO A 233 4.19 -3.35 -10.34
C PRO A 233 5.42 -2.94 -11.15
N GLY A 234 5.61 -1.63 -11.36
CA GLY A 234 6.65 -1.11 -12.23
C GLY A 234 8.03 -0.91 -11.59
N GLY A 235 8.18 -1.20 -10.30
CA GLY A 235 9.40 -0.93 -9.55
C GLY A 235 10.44 -2.06 -9.62
N THR A 236 11.74 -1.74 -9.66
CA THR A 236 12.83 -2.73 -9.51
C THR A 236 12.88 -3.33 -8.10
N GLY A 237 12.20 -2.70 -7.14
CA GLY A 237 11.95 -3.19 -5.78
C GLY A 237 10.60 -3.88 -5.61
N ALA A 238 10.09 -4.58 -6.63
CA ALA A 238 8.79 -5.27 -6.64
C ALA A 238 8.56 -6.28 -5.49
N SER A 239 9.51 -6.46 -4.57
CA SER A 239 9.38 -7.25 -3.35
C SER A 239 8.95 -6.43 -2.13
N VAL A 240 9.09 -5.11 -2.10
CA VAL A 240 8.72 -4.28 -0.94
C VAL A 240 7.39 -3.59 -1.23
N PRO A 241 6.36 -3.79 -0.39
CA PRO A 241 5.13 -3.02 -0.55
C PRO A 241 5.35 -1.54 -0.19
N LEU A 242 4.63 -0.66 -0.88
CA LEU A 242 4.67 0.77 -0.57
C LEU A 242 3.95 1.06 0.75
N MET A 243 2.85 0.35 0.98
CA MET A 243 2.01 0.55 2.14
C MET A 243 1.24 -0.72 2.48
N PHE A 244 0.87 -0.89 3.74
CA PHE A 244 -0.17 -1.84 4.13
C PHE A 244 -1.21 -1.20 5.06
N GLU A 245 -2.43 -1.73 5.02
CA GLU A 245 -3.57 -1.32 5.84
C GLU A 245 -3.95 -2.48 6.76
N LEU A 246 -4.11 -2.19 8.05
CA LEU A 246 -4.81 -3.05 8.99
C LEU A 246 -6.22 -2.49 9.15
N LYS A 247 -7.22 -3.18 8.61
CA LYS A 247 -8.63 -2.74 8.66
C LYS A 247 -9.31 -3.26 9.93
N SER A 248 -10.01 -2.38 10.64
CA SER A 248 -10.65 -2.70 11.91
C SER A 248 -11.86 -3.60 11.71
N THR A 249 -12.23 -4.38 12.73
CA THR A 249 -13.54 -5.02 12.83
C THR A 249 -14.64 -3.96 13.05
N GLY A 250 -15.86 -4.23 12.57
CA GLY A 250 -17.04 -3.38 12.87
C GLY A 250 -17.05 -2.00 12.22
N GLY A 251 -16.24 -1.77 11.18
CA GLY A 251 -16.21 -0.49 10.47
C GLY A 251 -15.42 0.62 11.16
N GLY A 252 -14.63 0.28 12.19
CA GLY A 252 -13.68 1.22 12.79
C GLY A 252 -12.63 1.74 11.80
N ASN A 253 -11.94 2.81 12.17
CA ASN A 253 -10.91 3.44 11.35
C ASN A 253 -9.79 2.45 11.04
N SER A 254 -9.35 2.43 9.79
CA SER A 254 -8.18 1.65 9.36
C SER A 254 -6.88 2.34 9.76
N THR A 255 -5.85 1.56 10.11
CA THR A 255 -4.49 2.06 10.32
C THR A 255 -3.61 1.68 9.13
N PHE A 256 -2.85 2.64 8.62
CA PHE A 256 -2.00 2.46 7.45
C PHE A 256 -0.54 2.63 7.83
N TYR A 257 0.34 1.86 7.20
CA TYR A 257 1.78 1.96 7.41
C TYR A 257 2.49 2.02 6.07
N THR A 258 3.33 3.03 5.88
CA THR A 258 4.12 3.23 4.68
C THR A 258 5.58 2.86 4.91
N THR A 259 6.22 2.25 3.92
CA THR A 259 7.66 1.99 3.99
C THR A 259 8.45 3.29 3.89
N LYS A 260 9.49 3.42 4.71
CA LYS A 260 10.43 4.57 4.70
C LYS A 260 11.64 4.34 3.80
N ASN A 261 11.87 3.10 3.36
CA ASN A 261 13.05 2.76 2.56
C ASN A 261 12.77 1.66 1.55
N GLN A 262 13.64 1.54 0.55
CA GLN A 262 13.56 0.53 -0.51
C GLN A 262 13.83 -0.91 -0.01
N LYS A 263 14.27 -1.10 1.24
CA LYS A 263 14.57 -2.42 1.81
C LYS A 263 13.40 -3.01 2.60
N GLY A 264 12.35 -2.23 2.85
CA GLY A 264 11.20 -2.66 3.66
C GLY A 264 11.55 -2.91 5.13
N THR A 265 12.65 -2.36 5.64
CA THR A 265 13.09 -2.58 7.03
C THR A 265 12.65 -1.48 7.98
N SER A 266 12.16 -0.36 7.46
CA SER A 266 11.68 0.77 8.26
C SER A 266 10.32 1.21 7.75
N TRP A 267 9.39 1.37 8.67
CA TRP A 267 8.00 1.69 8.38
C TRP A 267 7.53 2.81 9.30
N THR A 268 6.42 3.44 8.93
CA THR A 268 5.80 4.47 9.74
C THR A 268 4.31 4.45 9.52
N GLU A 269 3.56 4.77 10.55
CA GLU A 269 2.13 5.02 10.40
C GLU A 269 1.93 6.18 9.41
N ALA A 270 0.99 6.01 8.48
CA ALA A 270 0.57 7.06 7.56
C ALA A 270 -0.45 7.97 8.24
N ASP A 271 -0.57 9.20 7.75
CA ASP A 271 -1.56 10.15 8.23
C ASP A 271 -3.01 9.61 8.10
N ASN A 272 -3.93 10.25 8.82
CA ASN A 272 -5.35 9.89 8.98
C ASN A 272 -5.97 9.14 7.78
N GLY A 273 -6.05 7.82 7.90
CA GLY A 273 -6.55 6.92 6.85
C GLY A 273 -8.02 7.13 6.45
N ASN A 274 -8.78 7.93 7.21
CA ASN A 274 -10.20 8.19 6.94
C ASN A 274 -10.43 8.97 5.64
N SER A 275 -9.41 9.64 5.09
CA SER A 275 -9.51 10.34 3.80
C SER A 275 -9.22 9.46 2.59
N PHE A 276 -8.82 8.20 2.78
CA PHE A 276 -8.47 7.31 1.67
C PHE A 276 -9.66 6.58 1.07
N TYR A 277 -10.79 6.55 1.77
CA TYR A 277 -12.00 5.86 1.35
C TYR A 277 -13.22 6.76 1.50
N GLY A 278 -14.22 6.56 0.63
CA GLY A 278 -15.52 7.19 0.79
C GLY A 278 -16.20 6.74 2.10
N LYS A 279 -16.99 7.62 2.73
CA LYS A 279 -17.75 7.25 3.93
C LYS A 279 -18.70 6.09 3.60
N GLY A 280 -18.52 4.97 4.31
CA GLY A 280 -19.32 3.75 4.11
C GLY A 280 -19.00 2.98 2.81
N ASN A 281 -18.05 3.44 2.00
CA ASN A 281 -17.74 2.82 0.71
C ASN A 281 -16.26 2.35 0.68
N PRO A 282 -15.97 1.06 0.37
CA PRO A 282 -14.61 0.58 0.21
C PRO A 282 -13.87 1.13 -1.03
N THR A 283 -14.51 1.92 -1.89
CA THR A 283 -13.88 2.54 -3.07
C THR A 283 -12.79 3.53 -2.65
N PRO A 284 -11.54 3.34 -3.10
CA PRO A 284 -10.47 4.30 -2.85
C PRO A 284 -10.74 5.69 -3.42
N LEU A 285 -10.27 6.72 -2.72
CA LEU A 285 -10.27 8.10 -3.17
C LEU A 285 -8.90 8.49 -3.79
N PRO A 286 -8.84 9.57 -4.60
CA PRO A 286 -7.57 10.08 -5.15
C PRO A 286 -6.48 10.33 -4.10
N ALA A 287 -6.87 10.73 -2.88
CA ALA A 287 -5.95 10.93 -1.76
C ALA A 287 -5.10 9.68 -1.43
N LEU A 288 -5.63 8.47 -1.64
CA LEU A 288 -4.87 7.23 -1.46
C LEU A 288 -3.77 7.09 -2.52
N ALA A 289 -4.09 7.38 -3.79
CA ALA A 289 -3.12 7.37 -4.87
C ALA A 289 -2.03 8.41 -4.67
N GLU A 290 -2.39 9.62 -4.22
CA GLU A 290 -1.45 10.69 -3.89
C GLU A 290 -0.52 10.32 -2.74
N ARG A 291 -1.04 9.65 -1.69
CA ARG A 291 -0.18 9.14 -0.61
C ARG A 291 0.80 8.08 -1.12
N LEU A 292 0.35 7.17 -1.98
CA LEU A 292 1.21 6.15 -2.59
C LEU A 292 2.25 6.78 -3.53
N ASP A 293 1.89 7.83 -4.27
CA ASP A 293 2.83 8.61 -5.09
C ASP A 293 3.94 9.22 -4.23
N LYS A 294 3.60 9.73 -3.04
CA LYS A 294 4.60 10.29 -2.12
C LYS A 294 5.60 9.24 -1.66
N VAL A 295 5.11 8.08 -1.24
CA VAL A 295 5.96 6.96 -0.82
C VAL A 295 6.82 6.48 -1.99
N LEU A 296 6.23 6.30 -3.16
CA LEU A 296 6.94 5.88 -4.36
C LEU A 296 8.01 6.91 -4.78
N CYS A 297 7.73 8.21 -4.62
CA CYS A 297 8.69 9.28 -4.91
C CYS A 297 9.94 9.20 -4.02
N SER A 298 9.76 8.88 -2.73
CA SER A 298 10.88 8.65 -1.80
C SER A 298 11.81 7.52 -2.25
N GLN A 299 11.33 6.64 -3.13
CA GLN A 299 12.06 5.49 -3.66
C GLN A 299 12.70 5.74 -5.04
N GLY A 300 12.78 6.98 -5.51
CA GLY A 300 13.43 7.30 -6.79
C GLY A 300 12.47 7.40 -7.99
N TYR A 301 11.19 7.18 -7.78
CA TYR A 301 10.18 7.27 -8.84
C TYR A 301 9.49 8.64 -8.84
N VAL A 302 8.65 8.91 -9.84
CA VAL A 302 7.85 10.14 -9.97
C VAL A 302 6.54 9.80 -10.65
N THR A 303 5.43 10.27 -10.09
CA THR A 303 4.14 10.26 -10.78
C THR A 303 3.84 11.67 -11.29
N LEU A 304 3.73 11.83 -12.61
CA LEU A 304 3.55 13.14 -13.25
C LEU A 304 2.10 13.61 -13.22
N ASN A 305 1.89 14.81 -12.70
CA ASN A 305 0.62 15.50 -12.73
C ASN A 305 0.59 16.55 -13.85
N LEU A 306 -0.01 16.19 -14.98
CA LEU A 306 -0.15 17.05 -16.15
C LEU A 306 -1.42 17.91 -16.11
N SER A 307 -2.06 18.10 -14.94
CA SER A 307 -3.20 19.02 -14.81
C SER A 307 -2.77 20.47 -15.09
N PHE A 308 -3.60 21.26 -15.78
CA PHE A 308 -3.27 22.66 -16.09
C PHE A 308 -2.92 23.48 -14.85
N LYS A 309 -3.72 23.36 -13.78
CA LYS A 309 -3.46 24.05 -12.50
C LYS A 309 -2.08 23.71 -11.94
N ASN A 310 -1.71 22.42 -11.96
CA ASN A 310 -0.39 21.97 -11.49
C ASN A 310 0.74 22.55 -12.34
N SER A 311 0.57 22.56 -13.66
CA SER A 311 1.56 23.12 -14.60
C SER A 311 1.75 24.63 -14.41
N GLU A 312 0.66 25.39 -14.25
CA GLU A 312 0.69 26.84 -14.01
C GLU A 312 1.32 27.21 -12.66
N GLU A 313 1.06 26.41 -11.62
CA GLU A 313 1.63 26.61 -10.29
C GLU A 313 3.15 26.44 -10.29
N HIS A 314 3.66 25.46 -11.06
CA HIS A 314 5.07 25.10 -11.02
C HIS A 314 5.93 25.77 -12.10
N GLN A 315 5.36 26.46 -13.09
CA GLN A 315 6.11 27.04 -14.21
C GLN A 315 7.22 28.07 -13.84
N ARG A 316 7.17 28.67 -12.65
CA ARG A 316 8.06 29.79 -12.23
C ARG A 316 9.30 29.29 -11.48
N GLY A 317 9.93 28.22 -11.98
CA GLY A 317 11.00 27.52 -11.25
C GLY A 317 10.48 26.68 -10.07
N GLY A 318 9.17 26.43 -10.05
CA GLY A 318 8.58 25.38 -9.25
C GLY A 318 9.01 24.04 -9.82
N ALA A 319 9.39 23.14 -8.93
CA ALA A 319 9.61 21.76 -9.31
C ALA A 319 8.91 20.90 -8.26
N TYR A 320 8.30 19.81 -8.71
CA TYR A 320 7.43 19.00 -7.86
C TYR A 320 7.88 17.54 -7.84
N CYS A 321 7.57 16.88 -6.73
CA CYS A 321 7.45 15.45 -6.59
C CYS A 321 6.72 15.19 -5.27
N CYS A 322 7.29 15.70 -4.16
CA CYS A 322 6.71 15.78 -2.82
C CYS A 322 7.38 16.92 -2.04
N ASP A 323 6.65 17.62 -1.18
CA ASP A 323 7.20 18.67 -0.30
C ASP A 323 8.19 18.13 0.75
N GLU A 324 8.11 16.83 1.04
CA GLU A 324 8.92 16.15 2.05
C GLU A 324 10.36 15.84 1.58
N HIS A 325 10.71 16.18 0.34
CA HIS A 325 12.02 15.91 -0.23
C HIS A 325 12.70 17.20 -0.70
N ASN A 326 13.90 17.46 -0.20
CA ASN A 326 14.71 18.63 -0.60
C ASN A 326 15.12 18.61 -2.08
N LYS A 327 15.00 17.45 -2.76
CA LYS A 327 15.30 17.30 -4.19
C LYS A 327 14.01 17.31 -4.98
N LYS A 328 13.81 18.37 -5.76
CA LYS A 328 12.72 18.46 -6.74
C LYS A 328 13.12 17.69 -8.00
N LYS A 329 12.25 16.79 -8.48
CA LYS A 329 12.58 15.84 -9.56
C LYS A 329 11.96 16.18 -10.92
N VAL A 330 10.93 17.03 -10.92
CA VAL A 330 10.24 17.47 -12.13
C VAL A 330 10.31 18.97 -12.23
N THR A 331 10.98 19.49 -13.26
CA THR A 331 10.99 20.93 -13.55
C THR A 331 9.89 21.26 -14.53
N VAL A 332 9.12 22.33 -14.28
CA VAL A 332 8.07 22.79 -15.20
C VAL A 332 8.46 24.13 -15.79
N ASN A 333 8.45 24.23 -17.12
CA ASN A 333 8.65 25.49 -17.84
C ASN A 333 7.47 25.75 -18.78
N LYS A 334 6.92 26.97 -18.74
CA LYS A 334 5.95 27.42 -19.73
C LYS A 334 6.69 28.06 -20.90
N ASP A 335 6.31 27.67 -22.11
CA ASP A 335 6.87 28.24 -23.34
C ASP A 335 5.77 28.30 -24.41
N SER A 336 6.11 28.80 -25.60
CA SER A 336 5.20 28.96 -26.72
C SER A 336 5.85 28.57 -28.03
N VAL A 337 5.02 28.09 -28.95
CA VAL A 337 5.46 27.78 -30.32
C VAL A 337 5.85 29.09 -31.03
N LYS A 338 7.11 29.20 -31.47
CA LYS A 338 7.68 30.48 -31.96
C LYS A 338 6.98 31.07 -33.18
N SER A 339 6.38 30.22 -34.02
CA SER A 339 5.70 30.63 -35.26
C SER A 339 4.21 30.95 -35.07
N SER A 340 3.66 30.72 -33.88
CA SER A 340 2.24 30.93 -33.60
C SER A 340 2.08 31.86 -32.41
N GLN A 341 1.48 33.03 -32.63
CA GLN A 341 1.04 33.86 -31.50
C GLN A 341 -0.04 33.09 -30.73
N GLY A 342 0.28 32.69 -29.50
CA GLY A 342 -0.70 32.21 -28.52
C GLY A 342 -0.76 30.71 -28.25
N ILE A 343 -0.06 29.84 -28.99
CA ILE A 343 -0.02 28.39 -28.64
C ILE A 343 1.02 28.16 -27.54
N THR A 344 0.55 28.08 -26.31
CA THR A 344 1.37 27.82 -25.12
C THR A 344 1.43 26.33 -24.80
N PHE A 345 2.59 25.85 -24.33
CA PHE A 345 2.75 24.51 -23.76
C PHE A 345 3.53 24.58 -22.44
N TYR A 346 3.43 23.48 -21.67
CA TYR A 346 4.18 23.30 -20.43
C TYR A 346 5.09 22.08 -20.59
N LYS A 347 6.38 22.32 -20.42
CA LYS A 347 7.42 21.29 -20.46
C LYS A 347 7.68 20.79 -19.05
N HIS A 348 7.30 19.55 -18.78
CA HIS A 348 7.63 18.80 -17.58
C HIS A 348 8.87 17.96 -17.87
N ASP A 349 10.00 18.32 -17.27
CA ASP A 349 11.30 17.68 -17.45
C ASP A 349 11.65 16.84 -16.22
N VAL A 350 11.73 15.52 -16.41
CA VAL A 350 12.11 14.55 -15.38
C VAL A 350 13.60 14.28 -15.49
N ASP A 351 14.30 14.49 -14.39
CA ASP A 351 15.74 14.31 -14.27
C ASP A 351 16.19 12.84 -14.50
N TYR A 352 17.43 12.64 -14.94
CA TYR A 352 18.03 11.33 -15.24
C TYR A 352 18.14 10.38 -14.03
N GLU A 353 18.16 10.90 -12.79
CA GLU A 353 18.17 10.11 -11.55
C GLU A 353 16.78 9.56 -11.18
N SER A 354 15.74 9.94 -11.92
CA SER A 354 14.34 9.69 -11.56
C SER A 354 13.60 8.84 -12.62
N LYS A 355 12.71 7.96 -12.16
CA LYS A 355 11.90 7.08 -13.04
C LYS A 355 10.43 7.50 -13.05
N VAL A 356 9.82 7.63 -14.22
CA VAL A 356 8.40 7.92 -14.36
C VAL A 356 7.61 6.66 -14.04
N ALA A 357 6.85 6.70 -12.95
CA ALA A 357 6.00 5.61 -12.50
C ALA A 357 4.58 5.67 -13.08
N GLY A 358 4.15 6.87 -13.44
CA GLY A 358 2.85 7.09 -14.05
C GLY A 358 2.60 8.53 -14.38
N ILE A 359 1.52 8.76 -15.12
CA ILE A 359 1.13 10.07 -15.62
C ILE A 359 -0.38 10.20 -15.42
N TYR A 360 -0.83 11.34 -14.91
CA TYR A 360 -2.25 11.62 -14.74
C TYR A 360 -2.54 13.10 -14.94
N TYR A 361 -3.82 13.42 -15.02
CA TYR A 361 -4.36 14.78 -14.92
C TYR A 361 -5.65 14.74 -14.11
N THR A 362 -6.13 15.89 -13.67
CA THR A 362 -7.36 16.01 -12.87
C THR A 362 -8.41 16.84 -13.59
N VAL A 363 -9.66 16.37 -13.56
CA VAL A 363 -10.85 17.04 -14.12
C VAL A 363 -11.98 16.88 -13.13
N GLY A 364 -12.59 17.98 -12.68
CA GLY A 364 -13.68 17.92 -11.70
C GLY A 364 -13.30 17.28 -10.36
N GLY A 365 -12.00 17.28 -10.00
CA GLY A 365 -11.48 16.59 -8.82
C GLY A 365 -11.22 15.09 -9.03
N GLU A 366 -11.59 14.54 -10.18
CA GLU A 366 -11.29 13.15 -10.52
C GLU A 366 -9.92 13.03 -11.14
N ARG A 367 -9.19 11.99 -10.72
CA ARG A 367 -7.86 11.67 -11.22
C ARG A 367 -7.96 10.74 -12.43
N LYS A 368 -7.56 11.23 -13.60
CA LYS A 368 -7.56 10.49 -14.87
C LYS A 368 -6.16 10.06 -15.26
N ARG A 369 -5.98 8.76 -15.50
CA ARG A 369 -4.70 8.19 -15.92
C ARG A 369 -4.39 8.59 -17.37
N ILE A 370 -3.10 8.74 -17.69
CA ILE A 370 -2.59 8.83 -19.06
C ILE A 370 -1.71 7.61 -19.32
N ARG A 371 -2.04 6.85 -20.37
CA ARG A 371 -1.28 5.70 -20.86
C ARG A 371 -0.77 5.99 -22.26
N ILE A 372 0.54 6.12 -22.38
CA ILE A 372 1.22 6.33 -23.66
C ILE A 372 1.76 4.97 -24.14
N PRO A 373 1.45 4.53 -25.37
CA PRO A 373 1.96 3.29 -25.93
C PRO A 373 3.49 3.25 -25.90
N ASN A 374 4.04 2.08 -25.56
CA ASN A 374 5.48 1.83 -25.45
C ASN A 374 6.22 2.65 -24.40
N LEU A 375 5.53 3.50 -23.63
CA LEU A 375 6.10 4.14 -22.46
C LEU A 375 5.99 3.18 -21.28
N GLU A 376 7.00 2.34 -21.13
CA GLU A 376 7.20 1.58 -19.89
C GLU A 376 7.75 2.51 -18.80
N ASN A 377 7.82 2.05 -17.55
CA ASN A 377 8.39 2.84 -16.46
C ASN A 377 9.77 3.29 -16.89
N SER A 378 9.95 4.60 -17.04
CA SER A 378 11.07 5.12 -17.79
C SER A 378 12.36 4.65 -17.12
N GLY A 379 13.15 3.87 -17.85
CA GLY A 379 14.44 3.35 -17.39
C GLY A 379 15.43 4.49 -17.21
N ASP A 380 16.73 4.18 -17.32
CA ASP A 380 17.77 5.18 -17.14
C ASP A 380 17.73 6.17 -18.33
N GLY A 381 17.20 7.38 -18.11
CA GLY A 381 17.06 8.40 -19.15
C GLY A 381 16.17 9.58 -18.74
N SER A 382 16.42 10.74 -19.34
CA SER A 382 15.57 11.92 -19.17
C SER A 382 14.29 11.74 -19.98
N VAL A 383 13.18 12.16 -19.39
CA VAL A 383 11.87 12.15 -20.02
C VAL A 383 11.25 13.53 -19.93
N LYS A 384 10.87 14.09 -21.08
CA LYS A 384 10.23 15.39 -21.19
C LYS A 384 8.84 15.25 -21.77
N PHE A 385 7.85 15.82 -21.09
CA PHE A 385 6.48 15.92 -21.55
C PHE A 385 6.15 17.37 -21.88
N TYR A 386 5.67 17.62 -23.08
CA TYR A 386 5.21 18.93 -23.50
C TYR A 386 3.70 18.87 -23.63
N THR A 387 2.99 19.47 -22.68
CA THR A 387 1.54 19.37 -22.59
C THR A 387 0.87 20.63 -23.12
N PHE A 388 -0.06 20.44 -24.05
CA PHE A 388 -0.93 21.47 -24.60
C PHE A 388 -2.34 21.28 -24.07
N TYR A 389 -2.98 22.39 -23.71
CA TYR A 389 -4.27 22.39 -23.03
C TYR A 389 -5.35 23.03 -23.89
N SER A 390 -6.60 22.59 -23.75
CA SER A 390 -7.72 23.22 -24.45
C SER A 390 -7.83 24.70 -24.11
N ASN A 391 -8.29 25.50 -25.07
CA ASN A 391 -8.62 26.91 -24.80
C ASN A 391 -10.12 27.18 -24.64
N ASN A 392 -10.98 26.16 -24.71
CA ASN A 392 -12.43 26.28 -24.60
C ASN A 392 -12.94 26.36 -23.15
N GLY A 393 -12.07 26.67 -22.20
CA GLY A 393 -12.39 26.77 -20.77
C GLY A 393 -12.17 25.50 -19.95
N SER A 394 -12.19 24.29 -20.54
CA SER A 394 -11.98 23.05 -19.75
C SER A 394 -10.55 22.90 -19.24
N LYS A 395 -9.57 23.48 -19.95
CA LYS A 395 -8.13 23.42 -19.63
C LYS A 395 -7.63 21.99 -19.45
N GLU A 396 -8.25 21.04 -20.13
CA GLU A 396 -7.81 19.64 -20.16
C GLU A 396 -6.63 19.48 -21.13
N PRO A 397 -5.68 18.57 -20.85
CA PRO A 397 -4.67 18.18 -21.84
C PRO A 397 -5.35 17.69 -23.13
N ARG A 398 -4.95 18.25 -24.27
CA ARG A 398 -5.46 17.85 -25.60
C ARG A 398 -4.39 17.23 -26.48
N LEU A 399 -3.13 17.56 -26.24
CA LEU A 399 -2.01 17.04 -27.00
C LEU A 399 -0.77 16.99 -26.10
N ILE A 400 0.00 15.92 -26.23
CA ILE A 400 1.26 15.71 -25.49
C ILE A 400 2.33 15.34 -26.51
N TYR A 401 3.48 16.02 -26.46
CA TYR A 401 4.70 15.49 -27.07
C TYR A 401 5.56 14.85 -25.98
N LEU A 402 6.03 13.64 -26.23
CA LEU A 402 6.94 12.90 -25.36
C LEU A 402 8.32 12.82 -26.02
N ASP A 403 9.33 13.29 -25.30
CA ASP A 403 10.75 13.15 -25.67
C ASP A 403 11.46 12.34 -24.58
N SER A 404 11.78 11.08 -24.88
CA SER A 404 12.44 10.16 -23.96
C SER A 404 13.75 9.68 -24.56
N THR A 405 14.85 9.83 -23.81
CA THR A 405 16.15 9.30 -24.24
C THR A 405 16.29 7.80 -23.95
N GLY A 406 15.61 7.30 -22.92
CA GLY A 406 15.67 5.89 -22.51
C GLY A 406 14.69 4.99 -23.28
N GLN A 407 13.64 5.57 -23.88
CA GLN A 407 12.62 4.82 -24.63
C GLN A 407 12.26 5.54 -25.94
N PRO A 408 13.15 5.49 -26.95
CA PRO A 408 12.96 6.19 -28.21
C PRO A 408 11.71 5.73 -28.98
N ASN A 409 11.22 4.52 -28.74
CA ASN A 409 9.98 4.00 -29.35
C ASN A 409 8.70 4.64 -28.79
N ALA A 410 8.78 5.26 -27.62
CA ALA A 410 7.68 6.04 -27.04
C ALA A 410 7.72 7.51 -27.49
N LYS A 411 8.78 7.96 -28.17
CA LYS A 411 8.92 9.35 -28.59
C LYS A 411 7.91 9.71 -29.67
N GLY A 412 7.18 10.81 -29.48
CA GLY A 412 6.23 11.31 -30.48
C GLY A 412 5.11 12.17 -29.90
N TRP A 413 4.16 12.50 -30.76
CA TRP A 413 2.94 13.22 -30.43
C TRP A 413 1.82 12.24 -30.05
N PHE A 414 1.03 12.59 -29.04
CA PHE A 414 -0.06 11.79 -28.52
C PHE A 414 -1.27 12.65 -28.23
N GLN A 415 -2.46 12.11 -28.51
CA GLN A 415 -3.74 12.72 -28.18
C GLN A 415 -4.63 11.75 -27.39
N PRO A 416 -5.64 12.24 -26.65
CA PRO A 416 -6.62 11.37 -26.03
C PRO A 416 -7.30 10.47 -27.08
N SER A 417 -7.37 9.17 -26.84
CA SER A 417 -8.14 8.28 -27.73
C SER A 417 -9.64 8.55 -27.59
N ASN A 418 -10.41 8.15 -28.60
CA ASN A 418 -11.88 8.15 -28.54
C ASN A 418 -12.46 6.99 -27.69
N SER A 419 -11.63 6.34 -26.85
CA SER A 419 -12.05 5.24 -25.99
C SER A 419 -12.93 5.73 -24.84
N PRO A 420 -13.98 4.99 -24.44
CA PRO A 420 -14.81 5.34 -23.28
C PRO A 420 -14.02 5.55 -21.98
N SER A 421 -12.90 4.83 -21.81
CA SER A 421 -12.07 4.91 -20.61
C SER A 421 -11.27 6.22 -20.51
N ASN A 422 -11.05 6.93 -21.64
CA ASN A 422 -10.26 8.17 -21.75
C ASN A 422 -8.85 8.12 -21.11
N ASP A 423 -8.36 6.93 -20.76
CA ASP A 423 -7.08 6.72 -20.10
C ASP A 423 -5.95 6.43 -21.10
N THR A 424 -6.32 5.89 -22.26
CA THR A 424 -5.42 5.51 -23.34
C THR A 424 -5.24 6.69 -24.28
N TRP A 425 -3.99 7.02 -24.55
CA TRP A 425 -3.60 8.03 -25.52
C TRP A 425 -3.06 7.34 -26.77
N GLU A 426 -3.34 7.88 -27.94
CA GLU A 426 -2.93 7.30 -29.21
C GLU A 426 -1.91 8.19 -29.93
N PRO A 427 -1.01 7.61 -30.75
CA PRO A 427 -0.09 8.39 -31.54
C PRO A 427 -0.82 9.35 -32.47
N PHE A 428 -0.42 10.61 -32.45
CA PHE A 428 -0.93 11.64 -33.35
C PHE A 428 -0.04 11.74 -34.59
N GLN A 429 -0.59 11.45 -35.78
CA GLN A 429 0.20 11.23 -37.00
C GLN A 429 0.35 12.47 -37.90
N ASP A 430 -0.49 13.50 -37.72
CA ASP A 430 -0.46 14.67 -38.61
C ASP A 430 0.76 15.58 -38.37
N ILE A 431 1.51 15.36 -37.30
CA ILE A 431 2.81 15.99 -37.05
C ILE A 431 3.89 14.89 -36.94
N PRO A 432 4.95 14.93 -37.77
CA PRO A 432 6.07 14.00 -37.68
C PRO A 432 6.69 13.98 -36.27
N LYS A 433 7.03 12.78 -35.79
CA LYS A 433 7.59 12.57 -34.43
C LYS A 433 8.94 13.29 -34.21
N GLU A 434 9.66 13.61 -35.29
CA GLU A 434 10.93 14.33 -35.29
C GLU A 434 10.75 15.83 -35.00
N ILE A 435 9.55 16.38 -35.25
CA ILE A 435 9.24 17.79 -35.01
C ILE A 435 8.84 17.97 -33.56
N THR A 436 9.72 18.61 -32.78
CA THR A 436 9.46 18.95 -31.38
C THR A 436 8.64 20.24 -31.27
N PRO A 437 7.92 20.46 -30.15
CA PRO A 437 7.26 21.74 -29.83
C PRO A 437 8.18 22.95 -29.95
N GLU A 438 9.45 22.79 -29.61
CA GLU A 438 10.43 23.88 -29.67
C GLU A 438 10.84 24.20 -31.12
N ASN A 439 10.77 23.23 -32.04
CA ASN A 439 11.24 23.37 -33.42
C ASN A 439 10.12 23.59 -34.43
N ILE A 440 8.87 23.41 -34.03
CA ILE A 440 7.74 23.66 -34.92
C ILE A 440 7.73 25.13 -35.39
N GLY A 441 7.71 25.31 -36.71
CA GLY A 441 7.75 26.62 -37.35
C GLY A 441 9.12 27.30 -37.44
N LYS A 442 10.22 26.61 -37.08
CA LYS A 442 11.59 27.18 -37.21
C LYS A 442 12.23 27.01 -38.59
N ASP A 443 11.55 26.37 -39.54
CA ASP A 443 12.12 26.18 -40.88
C ASP A 443 12.35 27.53 -41.57
N LYS A 444 13.63 27.91 -41.63
CA LYS A 444 14.09 29.17 -42.24
C LYS A 444 13.77 29.26 -43.74
N THR A 445 13.40 28.14 -44.37
CA THR A 445 13.14 28.03 -45.80
C THR A 445 11.70 28.36 -46.19
N GLY A 446 10.82 28.71 -45.25
CA GLY A 446 9.42 29.03 -45.57
C GLY A 446 8.63 27.81 -46.07
N ASP A 447 9.07 26.60 -45.72
CA ASP A 447 8.46 25.36 -46.18
C ASP A 447 7.00 25.29 -45.73
N SER A 448 6.10 24.99 -46.68
CA SER A 448 4.64 24.98 -46.49
C SER A 448 4.20 24.03 -45.38
N ASN A 449 5.00 22.99 -45.12
CA ASN A 449 4.79 21.99 -44.08
C ASN A 449 4.79 22.61 -42.67
N SER A 450 5.64 23.61 -42.41
CA SER A 450 5.74 24.23 -41.09
C SER A 450 4.45 24.96 -40.68
N LYS A 451 3.79 25.64 -41.62
CA LYS A 451 2.48 26.28 -41.41
C LYS A 451 1.39 25.24 -41.20
N LYS A 452 1.41 24.14 -41.96
CA LYS A 452 0.44 23.05 -41.83
C LYS A 452 0.43 22.48 -40.40
N HIS A 453 1.60 22.16 -39.83
CA HIS A 453 1.67 21.63 -38.46
C HIS A 453 1.17 22.63 -37.40
N VAL A 454 1.39 23.94 -37.60
CA VAL A 454 0.86 24.98 -36.71
C VAL A 454 -0.67 25.04 -36.78
N GLU A 455 -1.25 24.99 -37.98
CA GLU A 455 -2.71 24.96 -38.14
C GLU A 455 -3.33 23.69 -37.52
N GLU A 456 -2.63 22.56 -37.63
CA GLU A 456 -3.06 21.31 -36.99
C GLU A 456 -3.07 21.41 -35.45
N LEU A 457 -2.02 22.00 -34.85
CA LEU A 457 -2.02 22.31 -33.43
C LEU A 457 -3.20 23.20 -33.04
N LYS A 458 -3.52 24.22 -33.84
CA LYS A 458 -4.67 25.10 -33.58
C LYS A 458 -5.99 24.34 -33.63
N CYS A 459 -6.16 23.47 -34.62
CA CYS A 459 -7.34 22.64 -34.76
C CYS A 459 -7.60 21.82 -33.48
N ILE A 460 -6.59 21.12 -32.97
CA ILE A 460 -6.73 20.29 -31.76
C ILE A 460 -6.94 21.12 -30.49
N ILE A 461 -6.19 22.20 -30.34
CA ILE A 461 -6.16 23.00 -29.09
C ILE A 461 -7.39 23.90 -28.96
N TYR A 462 -7.82 24.50 -30.07
CA TYR A 462 -8.92 25.46 -30.10
C TYR A 462 -10.25 24.83 -30.57
N GLY A 463 -10.22 23.62 -31.15
CA GLY A 463 -11.39 23.02 -31.79
C GLY A 463 -11.79 23.73 -33.09
N ILE A 464 -10.91 24.58 -33.65
CA ILE A 464 -11.17 25.37 -34.85
C ILE A 464 -10.43 24.69 -36.01
N CYS A 465 -10.96 23.55 -36.45
CA CYS A 465 -10.43 22.85 -37.61
C CYS A 465 -11.05 23.48 -38.85
N THR A 466 -10.27 24.26 -39.60
CA THR A 466 -10.63 24.57 -40.98
C THR A 466 -10.48 23.27 -41.76
N LEU A 467 -11.59 22.54 -41.90
CA LEU A 467 -11.68 21.24 -42.59
C LEU A 467 -10.69 21.19 -43.76
N HIS A 468 -9.53 20.58 -43.54
CA HIS A 468 -8.80 20.01 -44.65
C HIS A 468 -9.54 18.72 -44.95
N PRO A 469 -10.04 18.50 -46.17
CA PRO A 469 -10.68 17.25 -46.57
C PRO A 469 -9.62 16.16 -46.68
N HIS A 470 -9.00 15.79 -45.57
CA HIS A 470 -8.24 14.56 -45.40
C HIS A 470 -9.06 13.63 -44.52
N ASN A 471 -10.21 13.22 -45.06
CA ASN A 471 -10.86 12.00 -44.62
C ASN A 471 -10.47 10.91 -45.63
N PRO A 472 -9.38 10.15 -45.42
CA PRO A 472 -9.05 9.02 -46.29
C PRO A 472 -10.12 7.91 -46.27
N LEU A 473 -11.06 7.95 -45.31
CA LEU A 473 -12.23 7.06 -45.30
C LEU A 473 -13.35 7.50 -46.24
N LEU A 474 -13.30 8.72 -46.81
CA LEU A 474 -14.21 9.16 -47.86
C LEU A 474 -13.58 9.16 -49.26
N SER A 475 -12.26 8.95 -49.39
CA SER A 475 -11.60 8.87 -50.71
C SER A 475 -11.62 7.46 -51.34
N ASN A 476 -12.21 6.47 -50.67
CA ASN A 476 -12.41 5.10 -51.20
C ASN A 476 -13.87 4.64 -51.22
N LEU A 477 -14.83 5.51 -50.87
CA LEU A 477 -16.22 5.29 -51.28
C LEU A 477 -16.41 5.95 -52.64
N ASP A 478 -16.38 5.15 -53.69
CA ASP A 478 -16.95 5.49 -55.00
C ASP A 478 -18.38 6.01 -54.81
N LEU A 479 -18.51 7.34 -54.71
CA LEU A 479 -19.79 8.03 -54.67
C LEU A 479 -20.57 7.90 -55.99
N ILE A 480 -19.98 7.25 -57.00
CA ILE A 480 -20.63 6.90 -58.26
C ILE A 480 -21.46 5.61 -58.14
N ASN A 481 -21.21 4.74 -57.14
CA ASN A 481 -21.98 3.48 -56.98
C ASN A 481 -23.11 3.55 -55.93
N LEU A 482 -23.29 4.67 -55.23
CA LEU A 482 -24.35 4.83 -54.20
C LEU A 482 -25.64 5.47 -54.71
N LEU A 483 -25.65 5.96 -55.96
CA LEU A 483 -26.87 6.45 -56.62
C LEU A 483 -27.61 5.38 -57.43
N ASP A 484 -26.98 4.23 -57.72
CA ASP A 484 -27.62 3.07 -58.38
C ASP A 484 -28.15 2.01 -57.41
N ILE A 485 -27.90 2.14 -56.10
CA ILE A 485 -28.57 1.34 -55.06
C ILE A 485 -29.80 2.12 -54.58
N LYS A 486 -30.73 2.37 -55.50
CA LYS A 486 -32.10 2.74 -55.15
C LYS A 486 -33.04 1.57 -55.45
N VAL A 487 -33.87 1.31 -54.44
CA VAL A 487 -35.23 0.72 -54.45
C VAL A 487 -35.39 -0.60 -53.68
N GLU A 488 -34.44 -1.54 -53.65
CA GLU A 488 -34.75 -2.87 -53.06
C GLU A 488 -34.42 -3.06 -51.56
N LEU A 489 -33.59 -2.22 -50.93
CA LEU A 489 -33.16 -2.41 -49.53
C LEU A 489 -33.95 -1.58 -48.49
N VAL A 490 -34.74 -0.60 -48.94
CA VAL A 490 -35.58 0.22 -48.05
C VAL A 490 -36.64 -0.61 -47.30
N PRO A 491 -37.31 -1.61 -47.92
CA PRO A 491 -38.26 -2.47 -47.19
C PRO A 491 -37.58 -3.34 -46.12
N VAL A 492 -36.36 -3.81 -46.37
CA VAL A 492 -35.62 -4.68 -45.44
C VAL A 492 -35.13 -3.91 -44.22
N LEU A 493 -34.67 -2.67 -44.41
CA LEU A 493 -34.25 -1.80 -43.32
C LEU A 493 -35.44 -1.35 -42.46
N LEU A 494 -36.59 -1.08 -43.07
CA LEU A 494 -37.86 -0.82 -42.35
C LEU A 494 -38.35 -2.05 -41.58
N LEU A 495 -38.19 -3.27 -42.12
CA LEU A 495 -38.55 -4.52 -41.43
C LEU A 495 -37.62 -4.82 -40.24
N LEU A 496 -36.33 -4.51 -40.37
CA LEU A 496 -35.33 -4.66 -39.30
C LEU A 496 -35.54 -3.64 -38.18
N LEU A 497 -35.84 -2.38 -38.53
CA LEU A 497 -36.21 -1.35 -37.55
C LEU A 497 -37.51 -1.71 -36.82
N ALA A 498 -38.52 -2.22 -37.53
CA ALA A 498 -39.76 -2.70 -36.92
C ALA A 498 -39.53 -3.88 -35.95
N LYS A 499 -38.66 -4.85 -36.31
CA LYS A 499 -38.30 -5.97 -35.43
C LYS A 499 -37.50 -5.54 -34.19
N LEU A 500 -36.62 -4.54 -34.31
CA LEU A 500 -35.86 -3.97 -33.19
C LEU A 500 -36.77 -3.21 -32.22
N THR A 501 -37.74 -2.43 -32.72
CA THR A 501 -38.74 -1.79 -31.86
C THR A 501 -39.64 -2.80 -31.16
N PHE A 502 -40.02 -3.89 -31.84
CA PHE A 502 -40.89 -4.92 -31.25
C PHE A 502 -40.18 -5.74 -30.16
N LYS A 503 -38.89 -6.07 -30.36
CA LYS A 503 -38.10 -6.77 -29.34
C LYS A 503 -37.89 -5.92 -28.08
N ASN A 504 -37.61 -4.62 -28.25
CA ASN A 504 -37.44 -3.70 -27.12
C ASN A 504 -38.77 -3.41 -26.38
N LEU A 505 -39.91 -3.44 -27.08
CA LEU A 505 -41.24 -3.35 -26.46
C LEU A 505 -41.59 -4.59 -25.63
N ILE A 506 -41.22 -5.80 -26.08
CA ILE A 506 -41.44 -7.05 -25.32
C ILE A 506 -40.53 -7.13 -24.09
N GLU A 507 -39.28 -6.68 -24.19
CA GLU A 507 -38.37 -6.64 -23.02
C GLU A 507 -38.79 -5.57 -21.99
N MET A 508 -39.44 -4.48 -22.42
CA MET A 508 -40.04 -3.51 -21.49
C MET A 508 -41.30 -4.04 -20.79
N ASP A 509 -42.16 -4.80 -21.46
CA ASP A 509 -43.37 -5.37 -20.85
C ASP A 509 -43.02 -6.40 -19.75
N LEU A 510 -41.96 -7.19 -19.97
CA LEU A 510 -41.45 -8.14 -18.96
C LEU A 510 -40.79 -7.45 -17.76
N MET A 511 -40.15 -6.29 -17.95
CA MET A 511 -39.63 -5.49 -16.83
C MET A 511 -40.73 -4.78 -16.03
N VAL A 512 -41.86 -4.43 -16.67
CA VAL A 512 -42.99 -3.78 -16.00
C VAL A 512 -43.80 -4.78 -15.16
N GLU A 513 -43.92 -6.05 -15.57
CA GLU A 513 -44.58 -7.07 -14.74
C GLU A 513 -43.79 -7.45 -13.49
N ASP A 514 -42.45 -7.44 -13.52
CA ASP A 514 -41.63 -7.68 -12.33
C ASP A 514 -41.62 -6.48 -11.37
N LEU A 515 -41.79 -5.25 -11.87
CA LEU A 515 -41.92 -4.04 -11.06
C LEU A 515 -43.30 -3.85 -10.41
N LEU A 516 -44.31 -4.64 -10.80
CA LEU A 516 -45.67 -4.59 -10.26
C LEU A 516 -45.96 -5.72 -9.26
N LYS A 517 -44.98 -6.57 -8.95
CA LYS A 517 -45.08 -7.68 -7.97
C LYS A 517 -44.35 -7.45 -6.64
N ASP A 518 -43.65 -6.33 -6.52
CA ASP A 518 -43.18 -5.74 -5.24
C ASP A 518 -44.08 -4.56 -4.84
#